data_AF-B6YU42-F1
#
_entry.id   AF-B6YU42-F1
#
_cell.length_a   1.000
_cell.length_b   1.000
_cell.length_c   1.000
_cell.angle_alpha   90.00
_cell.angle_beta   90.00
_cell.angle_gamma   90.00
#
_symmetry.space_group_name_H-M   'P 1'
#
loop_
_entity.id
_entity.type
_entity.pdbx_description
1 polymer ?
#
loop_
_entity_poly.entity_id
_entity_poly.type
_entity_poly.pdbx_seq_one_letter_code
_entity_poly.pdbx_strand_id
1 'polypeptide(L)'
;MGEASKISRYLYTVIVLFLIWLFLTASLDPQELGFGLLLSLIVGAFTYEIFTTNGLANLHPKRIAYAIAYIPYFLWAMIMANLDVAYRVLHPKRPINPGIVECRTVLKSDVGKLSLANSITLTPGTITLDVDGDRYFIHWIDVKDDSVEGASKSITEPFEKFLKVIFG
;
A
#
# COMPACT_ATOMS: atom_id res chain seq x y z
N MET A 1 19.90 2.21 2.60
CA MET A 1 19.65 2.09 4.06
C MET A 1 20.24 0.76 4.49
N GLY A 2 21.09 0.75 5.53
CA GLY A 2 21.63 -0.52 6.05
C GLY A 2 20.52 -1.37 6.63
N GLU A 3 20.62 -2.69 6.48
CA GLU A 3 19.64 -3.61 7.08
C GLU A 3 19.58 -3.43 8.60
N ALA A 4 18.37 -3.42 9.15
CA ALA A 4 18.19 -3.39 10.60
C ALA A 4 18.73 -4.69 11.24
N SER A 5 19.06 -4.63 12.53
CA SER A 5 19.53 -5.81 13.26
C SER A 5 18.50 -6.95 13.19
N LYS A 6 18.99 -8.20 13.16
CA LYS A 6 18.12 -9.40 13.13
C LYS A 6 17.07 -9.39 14.24
N ILE A 7 17.47 -8.95 15.44
CA ILE A 7 16.60 -8.81 16.61
C ILE A 7 15.48 -7.79 16.34
N SER A 8 15.81 -6.62 15.79
CA SER A 8 14.82 -5.59 15.45
C SER A 8 13.80 -6.08 14.41
N ARG A 9 14.26 -6.81 13.39
CA ARG A 9 13.41 -7.41 12.36
C ARG A 9 12.50 -8.50 12.94
N TYR A 10 13.04 -9.36 13.80
CA TYR A 10 12.29 -10.38 14.51
C TYR A 10 11.21 -9.79 15.42
N LEU A 11 11.58 -8.85 16.30
CA LEU A 11 10.62 -8.22 17.22
C LEU A 11 9.49 -7.50 16.46
N TYR A 12 9.81 -6.78 15.39
CA TYR A 12 8.79 -6.14 14.56
C TYR A 12 7.82 -7.18 13.97
N THR A 13 8.34 -8.28 13.44
CA THR A 13 7.53 -9.36 12.85
C THR A 13 6.62 -10.00 13.89
N VAL A 14 7.14 -10.30 15.09
CA VAL A 14 6.34 -10.83 16.21
C VAL A 14 5.24 -9.86 16.62
N ILE A 15 5.54 -8.56 16.74
CA ILE A 15 4.54 -7.53 17.08
C ILE A 15 3.42 -7.52 16.03
N VAL A 16 3.75 -7.51 14.74
CA VAL A 16 2.74 -7.47 13.68
C VAL A 16 1.91 -8.75 13.65
N LEU A 17 2.53 -9.93 13.74
CA LEU A 17 1.81 -11.20 13.79
C LEU A 17 0.89 -11.29 15.00
N PHE A 18 1.34 -10.82 16.17
CA PHE A 18 0.53 -10.80 17.37
C PHE A 18 -0.64 -9.84 17.25
N LEU A 19 -0.44 -8.65 16.67
CA LEU A 19 -1.54 -7.72 16.40
C LEU A 19 -2.56 -8.34 15.43
N ILE A 20 -2.11 -9.01 14.37
CA ILE A 20 -3.00 -9.74 13.45
C ILE A 20 -3.78 -10.81 14.21
N TRP A 21 -3.13 -11.57 15.09
CA TRP A 21 -3.81 -12.55 15.95
C TRP A 21 -4.92 -11.92 16.79
N LEU A 22 -4.65 -10.80 17.46
CA LEU A 22 -5.66 -10.10 18.27
C LEU A 22 -6.88 -9.65 17.46
N PHE A 23 -6.66 -9.14 16.24
CA PHE A 23 -7.77 -8.77 15.36
C PHE A 23 -8.52 -9.99 14.82
N LEU A 24 -7.85 -11.13 14.64
CA LEU A 24 -8.45 -12.36 14.12
C LEU A 24 -9.32 -13.05 15.17
N THR A 25 -8.85 -13.16 16.41
CA THR A 25 -9.59 -13.85 17.48
C THR A 25 -10.60 -12.94 18.18
N ALA A 26 -10.37 -11.62 18.16
CA ALA A 26 -11.18 -10.62 18.85
C ALA A 26 -11.44 -10.95 20.34
N SER A 27 -10.55 -11.72 20.98
CA SER A 27 -10.62 -12.10 22.39
C SER A 27 -9.38 -11.60 23.14
N LEU A 28 -9.60 -11.17 24.39
CA LEU A 28 -8.57 -10.76 25.33
C LEU A 28 -8.39 -11.77 26.47
N ASP A 29 -8.91 -12.99 26.31
CA ASP A 29 -8.73 -14.06 27.29
C ASP A 29 -7.24 -14.39 27.45
N PRO A 30 -6.72 -14.56 28.69
CA PRO A 30 -5.29 -14.82 28.91
C PRO A 30 -4.76 -16.06 28.16
N GLN A 31 -5.62 -17.06 27.93
CA GLN A 31 -5.27 -18.27 27.18
C GLN A 31 -5.04 -17.96 25.70
N GLU A 32 -5.92 -17.17 25.09
CA GLU A 32 -5.81 -16.72 23.69
C GLU A 32 -4.62 -15.79 23.48
N LEU A 33 -4.35 -14.90 24.44
CA LEU A 33 -3.18 -14.02 24.41
C LEU A 33 -1.88 -14.83 24.51
N GLY A 34 -1.82 -15.80 25.43
CA GLY A 34 -0.67 -16.66 25.61
C GLY A 34 -0.37 -17.50 24.37
N PHE A 35 -1.40 -18.12 23.79
CA PHE A 35 -1.26 -18.93 22.58
C PHE A 35 -0.88 -18.09 21.36
N GLY A 36 -1.52 -16.93 21.18
CA GLY A 36 -1.20 -16.00 20.10
C GLY A 36 0.23 -15.48 20.17
N LEU A 37 0.71 -15.14 21.37
CA LEU A 37 2.09 -14.71 21.57
C LEU A 37 3.08 -15.83 21.25
N LEU A 38 2.82 -17.04 21.74
CA LEU A 38 3.65 -18.22 21.48
C LEU A 38 3.76 -18.50 19.98
N LEU A 39 2.63 -18.54 19.27
CA LEU A 39 2.62 -18.76 17.82
C LEU A 39 3.34 -17.64 17.07
N SER A 40 3.14 -16.37 17.47
CA SER A 40 3.80 -15.23 16.84
C SER A 40 5.33 -15.29 16.99
N LEU A 41 5.83 -15.72 18.16
CA LEU A 41 7.25 -15.96 18.40
C LEU A 41 7.80 -17.07 17.49
N ILE A 42 7.11 -18.22 17.43
CA ILE A 42 7.53 -19.37 16.62
C ILE A 42 7.54 -18.98 15.14
N VAL A 43 6.43 -18.47 14.61
CA VAL A 43 6.30 -18.11 13.19
C VAL A 43 7.28 -16.98 12.83
N GLY A 44 7.39 -15.97 13.69
CA GLY A 44 8.33 -14.86 13.50
C GLY A 44 9.79 -15.35 13.37
N ALA A 45 10.17 -16.43 14.07
CA ALA A 45 11.54 -16.94 14.03
C ALA A 45 11.89 -17.49 12.64
N PHE A 46 10.89 -18.00 11.90
CA PHE A 46 11.07 -18.52 10.54
C PHE A 46 10.88 -17.44 9.46
N THR A 47 10.08 -16.39 9.72
CA THR A 47 9.64 -15.45 8.66
C THR A 47 10.26 -14.05 8.73
N TYR A 48 10.96 -13.70 9.82
CA TYR A 48 11.45 -12.32 10.02
C TYR A 48 12.40 -11.81 8.93
N GLU A 49 13.14 -12.70 8.27
CA GLU A 49 14.06 -12.32 7.19
C GLU A 49 13.31 -11.86 5.94
N ILE A 50 12.11 -12.40 5.71
CA ILE A 50 11.28 -12.08 4.54
C ILE A 50 10.42 -10.84 4.79
N PHE A 51 9.89 -10.69 6.00
CA PHE A 51 8.84 -9.72 6.28
C PHE A 51 9.29 -8.26 6.28
N THR A 52 10.50 -7.96 6.75
CA THR A 52 10.97 -6.56 6.87
C THR A 52 12.48 -6.43 6.74
N THR A 53 12.93 -5.36 6.09
CA THR A 53 14.34 -4.92 6.03
C THR A 53 14.66 -3.83 7.07
N ASN A 54 13.66 -3.06 7.50
CA ASN A 54 13.78 -1.91 8.40
C ASN A 54 13.54 -2.25 9.88
N GLY A 55 12.94 -3.40 10.19
CA GLY A 55 12.61 -3.82 11.56
C GLY A 55 11.76 -2.79 12.33
N LEU A 56 12.08 -2.57 13.60
CA LEU A 56 11.37 -1.65 14.50
C LEU A 56 11.38 -0.20 14.02
N ALA A 57 12.25 0.21 13.09
CA ALA A 57 12.20 1.56 12.51
C ALA A 57 10.87 1.84 11.78
N ASN A 58 10.15 0.79 11.37
CA ASN A 58 8.80 0.92 10.83
C ASN A 58 7.78 1.44 11.86
N LEU A 59 8.04 1.27 13.16
CA LEU A 59 7.18 1.76 14.24
C LEU A 59 7.45 3.22 14.62
N HIS A 60 8.25 3.95 13.83
CA HIS A 60 8.48 5.36 14.07
C HIS A 60 7.12 6.12 14.10
N PRO A 61 6.82 6.92 15.13
CA PRO A 61 5.49 7.53 15.32
C PRO A 61 5.00 8.33 14.10
N LYS A 62 5.92 9.03 13.42
CA LYS A 62 5.61 9.75 12.16
C LYS A 62 5.13 8.82 11.05
N ARG A 63 5.74 7.64 10.88
CA ARG A 63 5.33 6.66 9.85
C ARG A 63 3.95 6.10 10.17
N ILE A 64 3.72 5.74 11.44
CA ILE A 64 2.42 5.25 11.91
C ILE A 64 1.33 6.32 11.71
N ALA A 65 1.58 7.57 12.09
CA ALA A 65 0.62 8.66 11.93
C ALA A 65 0.25 8.89 10.46
N TYR A 66 1.23 8.86 9.55
CA TYR A 66 0.97 8.96 8.11
C TYR A 66 0.23 7.74 7.56
N ALA A 67 0.52 6.52 8.05
CA ALA A 67 -0.20 5.31 7.67
C ALA A 67 -1.67 5.37 8.11
N ILE A 68 -1.94 5.82 9.33
CA ILE A 68 -3.30 6.02 9.83
C ILE A 68 -4.03 7.10 9.02
N ALA A 69 -3.37 8.23 8.73
CA ALA A 69 -3.95 9.31 7.91
C ALA A 69 -4.18 8.89 6.44
N TYR A 70 -3.39 7.94 5.94
CA TYR A 70 -3.52 7.41 4.59
C TYR A 70 -4.80 6.60 4.39
N ILE A 71 -5.22 5.82 5.41
CA ILE A 71 -6.43 4.97 5.33
C ILE A 71 -7.70 5.76 4.93
N PRO A 72 -8.13 6.81 5.64
CA PRO A 72 -9.35 7.54 5.28
C PRO A 72 -9.21 8.26 3.93
N TYR A 73 -8.02 8.76 3.60
CA TYR A 73 -7.75 9.37 2.31
C TYR A 73 -7.91 8.36 1.16
N PHE A 74 -7.33 7.17 1.31
CA PHE A 74 -7.41 6.09 0.34
C PHE A 74 -8.84 5.58 0.17
N LEU A 75 -9.58 5.40 1.27
CA LEU A 75 -11.01 5.03 1.21
C LEU A 75 -11.84 6.08 0.49
N TRP A 76 -11.60 7.37 0.74
CA TRP A 76 -12.27 8.45 0.03
C TRP A 76 -11.96 8.42 -1.47
N ALA A 77 -10.68 8.28 -1.85
CA ALA A 77 -10.28 8.17 -3.25
C ALA A 77 -10.94 6.97 -3.94
N MET A 78 -11.00 5.82 -3.26
CA MET A 78 -11.67 4.60 -3.75
C MET A 78 -13.17 4.82 -3.96
N ILE A 79 -13.87 5.47 -3.02
CA ILE A 79 -15.30 5.76 -3.14
C ILE A 79 -15.56 6.68 -4.33
N MET A 80 -14.79 7.76 -4.47
CA MET A 80 -14.94 8.71 -5.58
C MET A 80 -14.69 8.05 -6.93
N ALA A 81 -13.68 7.18 -7.02
CA ALA A 81 -13.37 6.42 -8.22
C ALA A 81 -14.47 5.39 -8.57
N ASN A 82 -15.06 4.71 -7.58
CA ASN A 82 -16.22 3.83 -7.81
C ASN A 82 -17.42 4.61 -8.38
N LEU A 83 -17.69 5.81 -7.85
CA LEU A 83 -18.78 6.66 -8.35
C LEU A 83 -18.52 7.15 -9.78
N ASP A 84 -17.29 7.51 -10.13
CA ASP A 84 -16.91 7.91 -11.49
C ASP A 84 -17.11 6.76 -12.49
N VAL A 85 -16.64 5.56 -12.15
CA VAL A 85 -16.85 4.37 -13.00
C VAL A 85 -18.34 4.02 -13.13
N ALA A 86 -19.10 4.06 -12.03
CA ALA A 86 -20.55 3.83 -12.06
C ALA A 86 -21.26 4.84 -12.97
N TYR A 87 -20.89 6.12 -12.89
CA TYR A 87 -21.40 7.17 -13.78
C TYR A 87 -21.11 6.84 -15.24
N ARG A 88 -19.88 6.47 -15.59
CA ARG A 88 -19.49 6.15 -16.97
C ARG A 88 -20.24 4.95 -17.55
N VAL A 89 -20.51 3.94 -16.73
CA VAL A 89 -21.27 2.75 -17.13
C VAL A 89 -22.73 3.10 -17.41
N LEU A 90 -23.35 3.94 -16.56
CA LEU A 90 -24.74 4.35 -16.71
C LEU A 90 -24.94 5.44 -17.78
N HIS A 91 -23.90 6.22 -18.09
CA HIS A 91 -23.99 7.32 -19.03
C HIS A 91 -24.25 6.80 -20.46
N PRO A 92 -25.31 7.27 -21.17
CA PRO A 92 -25.68 6.74 -22.48
C PRO A 92 -24.58 6.83 -23.54
N LYS A 93 -23.76 7.90 -23.47
CA LYS A 93 -22.63 8.11 -24.38
C LYS A 93 -21.36 7.31 -24.01
N ARG A 94 -21.34 6.66 -22.84
CA ARG A 94 -20.17 5.92 -22.29
C ARG A 94 -18.84 6.65 -22.53
N PRO A 95 -18.65 7.85 -21.94
CA PRO A 95 -17.46 8.64 -22.18
C PRO A 95 -16.24 7.94 -21.56
N ILE A 96 -15.51 7.20 -22.40
CA ILE A 96 -14.25 6.53 -22.07
C ILE A 96 -13.23 6.85 -23.14
N ASN A 97 -11.98 6.99 -22.71
CA ASN A 97 -10.83 7.17 -23.57
C ASN A 97 -9.71 6.24 -23.06
N PRO A 98 -9.84 4.92 -23.28
CA PRO A 98 -8.92 3.97 -22.68
C PRO A 98 -7.53 4.06 -23.32
N GLY A 99 -6.49 3.94 -22.49
CA GLY A 99 -5.12 3.93 -22.96
C GLY A 99 -4.15 3.42 -21.91
N ILE A 100 -2.94 3.08 -22.35
CA ILE A 100 -1.82 2.71 -21.47
C ILE A 100 -0.92 3.93 -21.38
N VAL A 101 -0.68 4.40 -20.16
CA VAL A 101 0.20 5.53 -19.87
C VAL A 101 1.39 5.07 -19.04
N GLU A 102 2.53 5.71 -19.26
CA GLU A 102 3.71 5.56 -18.40
C GLU A 102 3.63 6.62 -17.30
N CYS A 103 3.73 6.19 -16.04
CA CYS A 103 3.90 7.07 -14.88
C CYS A 103 5.25 6.82 -14.22
N ARG A 104 5.84 7.87 -13.62
CA ARG A 104 7.07 7.74 -12.83
C ARG A 104 6.79 7.88 -11.34
N THR A 105 7.54 7.12 -10.55
CA THR A 105 7.51 7.21 -9.09
C THR A 105 8.79 7.79 -8.52
N VAL A 106 8.65 8.50 -7.39
CA VAL A 106 9.80 8.90 -6.57
C VAL A 106 10.12 7.88 -5.47
N LEU A 107 9.28 6.85 -5.28
CA LEU A 107 9.44 5.85 -4.23
C LEU A 107 10.64 4.94 -4.52
N LYS A 108 11.46 4.72 -3.49
CA LYS A 108 12.68 3.91 -3.60
C LYS A 108 12.53 2.50 -3.02
N SER A 109 11.66 2.31 -2.04
CA SER A 109 11.44 1.00 -1.40
C SER A 109 10.46 0.14 -2.19
N ASP A 110 10.76 -1.15 -2.31
CA ASP A 110 9.92 -2.10 -3.05
C ASP A 110 8.53 -2.26 -2.43
N VAL A 111 8.44 -2.24 -1.10
CA VAL A 111 7.15 -2.26 -0.38
C VAL A 111 6.35 -0.97 -0.65
N GLY A 112 7.02 0.17 -0.77
CA GLY A 112 6.39 1.44 -1.15
C GLY A 112 5.85 1.39 -2.58
N LYS A 113 6.64 0.83 -3.50
CA LYS A 113 6.23 0.62 -4.90
C LYS A 113 5.04 -0.34 -5.01
N LEU A 114 5.10 -1.48 -4.31
CA LEU A 114 4.00 -2.44 -4.23
C LEU A 114 2.72 -1.79 -3.66
N SER A 115 2.87 -0.99 -2.60
CA SER A 115 1.75 -0.27 -1.99
C SER A 115 1.14 0.74 -2.96
N LEU A 116 1.97 1.47 -3.72
CA LEU A 116 1.50 2.39 -4.76
C LEU A 116 0.76 1.65 -5.88
N ALA A 117 1.31 0.56 -6.41
CA ALA A 117 0.68 -0.28 -7.43
C ALA A 117 -0.71 -0.76 -7.01
N ASN A 118 -0.82 -1.27 -5.78
CA ASN A 118 -2.09 -1.73 -5.22
C ASN A 118 -3.08 -0.58 -5.04
N SER A 119 -2.60 0.59 -4.63
CA SER A 119 -3.47 1.76 -4.43
C SER A 119 -4.07 2.25 -5.73
N ILE A 120 -3.27 2.31 -6.79
CA ILE A 120 -3.69 2.66 -8.15
C ILE A 120 -4.70 1.63 -8.67
N THR A 121 -4.43 0.34 -8.47
CA THR A 121 -5.29 -0.73 -8.98
C THR A 121 -6.63 -0.80 -8.23
N LEU A 122 -6.63 -0.48 -6.94
CA LEU A 122 -7.82 -0.47 -6.10
C LEU A 122 -8.66 0.80 -6.24
N THR A 123 -8.17 1.85 -6.91
CA THR A 123 -9.00 2.98 -7.35
C THR A 123 -9.57 2.70 -8.73
N PRO A 124 -10.89 2.41 -8.84
CA PRO A 124 -11.49 2.05 -10.11
C PRO A 124 -11.25 3.07 -11.21
N GLY A 125 -10.97 2.56 -12.41
CA GLY A 125 -10.59 3.37 -13.56
C GLY A 125 -9.11 3.28 -13.90
N THR A 126 -8.26 2.77 -13.02
CA THR A 126 -6.85 2.49 -13.30
C THR A 126 -6.47 1.06 -12.91
N ILE A 127 -5.56 0.44 -13.68
CA ILE A 127 -4.98 -0.89 -13.39
C ILE A 127 -3.48 -0.82 -13.65
N THR A 128 -2.67 -1.23 -12.68
CA THR A 128 -1.22 -1.37 -12.90
C THR A 128 -0.94 -2.65 -13.69
N LEU A 129 -0.30 -2.53 -14.86
CA LEU A 129 0.06 -3.65 -15.73
C LEU A 129 1.47 -4.17 -15.43
N ASP A 130 2.41 -3.25 -15.26
CA ASP A 130 3.81 -3.58 -15.04
C ASP A 130 4.53 -2.48 -14.24
N VAL A 131 5.59 -2.88 -13.53
CA VAL A 131 6.44 -2.01 -12.72
C VAL A 131 7.90 -2.31 -13.05
N ASP A 132 8.55 -1.39 -13.76
CA ASP A 132 9.95 -1.51 -14.15
C ASP A 132 10.78 -0.37 -13.55
N GLY A 133 11.57 -0.68 -12.53
CA GLY A 133 12.40 0.30 -11.84
C GLY A 133 11.57 1.38 -11.15
N ASP A 134 11.58 2.59 -11.70
CA ASP A 134 10.78 3.75 -11.24
C ASP A 134 9.60 4.08 -12.18
N ARG A 135 9.30 3.19 -13.14
CA ARG A 135 8.22 3.35 -14.11
C ARG A 135 7.07 2.40 -13.82
N TYR A 136 5.85 2.91 -14.00
CA TYR A 136 4.60 2.16 -13.94
C TYR A 136 3.92 2.25 -15.29
N PHE A 137 3.51 1.11 -15.82
CA PHE A 137 2.63 1.05 -16.98
C PHE A 137 1.21 0.83 -16.48
N ILE A 138 0.34 1.80 -16.72
CA ILE A 138 -1.00 1.85 -16.13
C ILE A 138 -2.02 1.88 -17.26
N HIS A 139 -2.95 0.93 -17.25
CA HIS A 139 -4.16 1.03 -18.06
C HIS A 139 -5.14 1.99 -17.38
N TRP A 140 -5.52 3.07 -18.07
CA TRP A 140 -6.45 4.08 -17.58
C TRP A 140 -7.72 4.08 -18.45
N ILE A 141 -8.89 4.06 -17.82
CA ILE A 141 -10.21 4.02 -18.50
C ILE A 141 -10.54 5.32 -19.26
N ASP A 142 -9.94 6.43 -18.84
CA ASP A 142 -10.19 7.75 -19.39
C ASP A 142 -8.94 8.61 -19.29
N VAL A 143 -8.07 8.45 -20.29
CA VAL A 143 -6.84 9.22 -20.42
C VAL A 143 -7.19 10.68 -20.68
N LYS A 144 -6.87 11.52 -19.71
CA LYS A 144 -7.02 12.99 -19.81
C LYS A 144 -5.75 13.67 -20.28
N ASP A 145 -4.62 13.05 -19.99
CA ASP A 145 -3.27 13.49 -20.34
C ASP A 145 -2.41 12.23 -20.45
N ASP A 146 -1.81 12.01 -21.63
CA ASP A 146 -0.96 10.88 -21.95
C ASP A 146 0.55 11.18 -21.76
N SER A 147 0.89 12.41 -21.39
CA SER A 147 2.26 12.75 -21.00
C SER A 147 2.62 12.07 -19.68
N VAL A 148 3.90 11.69 -19.55
CA VAL A 148 4.40 11.02 -18.33
C VAL A 148 4.18 11.90 -17.10
N GLU A 149 4.43 13.20 -17.21
CA GLU A 149 4.25 14.16 -16.13
C GLU A 149 2.77 14.32 -15.75
N GLY A 150 1.87 14.47 -16.74
CA GLY A 150 0.44 14.64 -16.51
C GLY A 150 -0.24 13.42 -15.92
N ALA A 151 0.12 12.23 -16.41
CA ALA A 151 -0.36 10.95 -15.90
C ALA A 151 0.15 10.71 -14.47
N SER A 152 1.43 10.96 -14.20
CA SER A 152 2.01 10.81 -12.85
C SER A 152 1.33 11.74 -11.84
N LYS A 153 1.13 13.00 -12.21
CA LYS A 153 0.43 13.97 -11.36
C LYS A 153 -0.99 13.57 -11.00
N SER A 154 -1.68 12.92 -11.93
CA SER A 154 -3.07 12.51 -11.75
C SER A 154 -3.21 11.19 -10.98
N ILE A 155 -2.29 10.24 -11.21
CA ILE A 155 -2.44 8.85 -10.77
C ILE A 155 -1.50 8.51 -9.61
N THR A 156 -0.23 8.91 -9.64
CA THR A 156 0.78 8.48 -8.66
C THR A 156 0.94 9.48 -7.52
N GLU A 157 1.19 10.76 -7.83
CA GLU A 157 1.49 11.83 -6.86
C GLU A 157 0.54 11.90 -5.65
N PRO A 158 -0.80 11.74 -5.82
CA PRO A 158 -1.73 11.86 -4.69
C PRO A 158 -1.47 10.82 -3.58
N PHE A 159 -1.07 9.61 -3.95
CA PHE A 159 -0.71 8.55 -2.99
C PHE A 159 0.74 8.67 -2.51
N GLU A 160 1.66 9.06 -3.40
CA GLU A 160 3.09 9.21 -3.07
C GLU A 160 3.36 10.17 -1.92
N LYS A 161 2.57 11.24 -1.80
CA LYS A 161 2.63 12.18 -0.67
C LYS A 161 2.66 11.47 0.68
N PHE A 162 1.89 10.39 0.83
CA PHE A 162 1.81 9.62 2.06
C PHE A 162 2.84 8.49 2.07
N LEU A 163 2.90 7.72 0.99
CA LEU A 163 3.74 6.52 0.88
C LEU A 163 5.23 6.85 1.01
N LYS A 164 5.68 8.02 0.56
CA LYS A 164 7.05 8.49 0.72
C LYS A 164 7.45 8.67 2.19
N VAL A 165 6.51 9.04 3.06
CA VAL A 165 6.79 9.17 4.50
C VAL A 165 6.70 7.82 5.19
N ILE A 166 5.75 6.98 4.79
CA ILE A 166 5.52 5.65 5.39
C ILE A 166 6.68 4.70 5.09
N PHE A 167 7.12 4.66 3.83
CA PHE A 167 8.06 3.67 3.31
C PHE A 167 9.40 4.24 2.83
N GLY A 168 9.60 5.57 2.89
CA GLY A 168 10.86 6.23 2.54
C GLY A 168 11.89 6.22 3.65
#